data_AF-A0AAU9SZY5-F1
#
_entry.id   AF-A0AAU9SZY5-F1
#
_cell.length_a   1.000
_cell.length_b   1.000
_cell.length_c   1.000
_cell.angle_alpha   90.00
_cell.angle_beta   90.00
_cell.angle_gamma   90.00
#
_symmetry.space_group_name_H-M   'P 1'
#
loop_
_entity.id
_entity.type
_entity.pdbx_description
1 polymer ?
#
loop_
_entity_poly.entity_id
_entity_poly.type
_entity_poly.pdbx_seq_one_letter_code
_entity_poly.pdbx_strand_id
1 'polypeptide(L)'
;MNTKRQNRELPRDLVEEILVRLAVKPLFRFKSVSKLWRSTIESRLFGERHWLKRSHDQLAVASIYAVKPATGWFQQILSPSSL
;
A
#
# COMPACT_ATOMS: atom_id res chain seq x y z
N MET A 1 16.80 -13.04 36.98
CA MET A 1 15.48 -12.54 36.53
C MET A 1 15.03 -13.32 35.30
N ASN A 2 13.92 -14.05 35.38
CA ASN A 2 13.40 -14.85 34.28
C ASN A 2 12.29 -14.09 33.56
N THR A 3 12.65 -13.20 32.63
CA THR A 3 11.67 -12.49 31.80
C THR A 3 11.17 -13.42 30.71
N LYS A 4 10.11 -14.20 31.01
CA LYS A 4 9.27 -14.81 29.97
C LYS A 4 8.79 -13.67 29.08
N ARG A 5 9.34 -13.55 27.87
CA ARG A 5 8.83 -12.63 26.86
C ARG A 5 7.38 -13.04 26.62
N GLN A 6 6.44 -12.23 27.10
CA GLN A 6 5.02 -12.42 26.83
C GLN A 6 4.87 -12.30 25.31
N ASN A 7 4.61 -13.44 24.65
CA ASN A 7 4.49 -13.52 23.21
C ASN A 7 3.17 -12.87 22.78
N ARG A 8 3.14 -11.53 22.72
CA ARG A 8 2.02 -10.74 22.20
C ARG A 8 2.07 -10.72 20.67
N GLU A 9 2.14 -11.90 20.07
CA GLU A 9 2.05 -12.01 18.62
C GLU A 9 0.63 -11.66 18.18
N LEU A 10 0.51 -10.71 17.25
CA LEU A 10 -0.77 -10.40 16.64
C LEU A 10 -1.29 -11.65 15.90
N PRO A 11 -2.61 -11.92 15.94
CA PRO A 11 -3.25 -12.89 15.06
C PRO A 11 -2.87 -12.65 13.59
N ARG A 12 -2.72 -13.74 12.84
CA ARG A 12 -2.32 -13.71 11.43
C ARG A 12 -3.23 -12.83 10.59
N ASP A 13 -4.54 -12.88 10.84
CA ASP A 13 -5.54 -12.14 10.06
C ASP A 13 -5.34 -10.62 10.20
N LEU A 14 -5.04 -10.15 11.42
CA LEU A 14 -4.77 -8.73 11.66
C LEU A 14 -3.46 -8.28 11.01
N VAL A 15 -2.43 -9.14 11.03
CA VAL A 15 -1.17 -8.85 10.33
C VAL A 15 -1.42 -8.70 8.84
N GLU A 16 -2.23 -9.58 8.25
CA GLU A 16 -2.57 -9.52 6.84
C GLU A 16 -3.36 -8.25 6.49
N GLU A 17 -4.36 -7.87 7.29
CA GLU A 17 -5.13 -6.63 7.09
C GLU A 17 -4.26 -5.37 7.15
N ILE A 18 -3.30 -5.33 8.08
CA ILE A 18 -2.35 -4.22 8.20
C ILE A 18 -1.47 -4.17 6.94
N LEU A 19 -0.87 -5.30 6.56
CA LEU A 19 0.05 -5.39 5.42
C LEU A 19 -0.64 -5.07 4.09
N VAL A 20 -1.90 -5.47 3.89
CA VAL A 20 -2.66 -5.19 2.66
C VAL A 20 -2.90 -3.70 2.45
N ARG A 21 -2.98 -2.89 3.52
CA ARG A 21 -3.18 -1.43 3.44
C ARG A 21 -1.89 -0.66 3.14
N LEU A 22 -0.73 -1.30 3.23
CA LEU A 22 0.56 -0.64 3.11
C LEU A 22 1.06 -0.63 1.66
N ALA A 23 1.82 0.40 1.29
CA ALA A 23 2.46 0.45 -0.02
C ALA A 23 3.55 -0.66 -0.16
N VAL A 24 3.83 -1.08 -1.40
CA VAL A 24 4.78 -2.17 -1.68
C VAL A 24 6.20 -1.88 -1.17
N LYS A 25 6.67 -0.63 -1.30
CA LYS A 25 8.03 -0.23 -0.88
C LYS A 25 8.30 -0.46 0.62
N PRO A 26 7.47 0.02 1.56
CA PRO A 26 7.69 -0.22 2.99
C PRO A 26 7.53 -1.69 3.40
N LEU A 27 6.73 -2.51 2.70
CA LEU A 27 6.56 -3.93 3.02
C LEU A 27 7.87 -4.70 3.08
N PHE A 28 8.85 -4.39 2.22
CA PHE A 28 10.16 -5.04 2.24
C PHE A 28 10.90 -4.86 3.58
N ARG A 29 10.76 -3.69 4.21
CA ARG A 29 11.38 -3.41 5.52
C ARG A 29 10.69 -4.17 6.64
N PHE A 30 9.39 -4.43 6.50
CA PHE A 30 8.60 -5.11 7.53
C PHE A 30 8.87 -6.61 7.66
N LYS A 31 9.61 -7.21 6.71
CA LYS A 31 10.15 -8.58 6.84
C LYS A 31 11.11 -8.76 8.02
N SER A 32 11.63 -7.70 8.63
CA SER A 32 12.50 -7.78 9.80
C SER A 32 11.76 -7.69 11.14
N VAL A 33 10.47 -7.33 11.14
CA VAL A 33 9.68 -7.09 12.37
C VAL A 33 9.42 -8.40 13.13
N SER A 34 9.03 -9.46 12.42
CA SER A 34 8.83 -10.79 13.00
C SER A 34 8.84 -11.89 11.94
N LYS A 35 8.97 -13.14 12.37
CA LYS A 35 8.83 -14.32 11.50
C LYS A 35 7.44 -14.38 10.85
N LEU A 36 6.39 -14.06 11.61
CA LEU A 36 5.01 -14.04 11.11
C LEU A 36 4.84 -13.04 9.97
N TRP A 37 5.32 -11.81 10.16
CA TRP A 37 5.24 -10.75 9.15
C TRP A 37 6.00 -11.13 7.88
N ARG A 38 7.23 -11.64 8.01
CA ARG A 38 8.00 -12.15 6.87
C ARG A 38 7.25 -13.24 6.10
N SER A 39 6.75 -14.26 6.80
CA SER A 39 6.00 -15.37 6.17
C SER A 39 4.74 -14.90 5.45
N THR A 40 4.10 -13.85 5.96
CA THR A 40 2.88 -13.29 5.37
C THR A 40 3.22 -12.51 4.09
N ILE A 41 4.26 -11.67 4.12
CA ILE A 41 4.72 -10.89 2.96
C ILE A 41 5.22 -11.80 1.82
N GLU A 42 5.81 -12.94 2.14
CA GLU A 42 6.33 -13.91 1.16
C GLU A 42 5.27 -14.88 0.63
N SER A 43 4.06 -14.84 1.19
CA SER A 43 2.95 -15.67 0.72
C SER A 43 2.40 -15.18 -0.61
N ARG A 44 2.17 -16.11 -1.54
CA ARG A 44 1.50 -15.82 -2.82
C ARG A 44 0.09 -15.27 -2.62
N LEU A 45 -0.68 -15.84 -1.68
CA LEU A 45 -2.05 -15.41 -1.39
C LEU A 45 -2.10 -13.95 -0.94
N PHE A 46 -1.12 -13.53 -0.13
CA PHE A 46 -0.99 -12.15 0.29
C PHE A 46 -0.73 -11.23 -0.91
N GLY A 47 0.18 -11.63 -1.81
CA GLY A 47 0.47 -10.87 -3.04
C GLY A 47 -0.76 -10.67 -3.92
N GLU A 48 -1.57 -11.72 -4.12
CA GLU A 48 -2.81 -11.67 -4.91
C GLU A 48 -3.85 -10.73 -4.26
N ARG A 49 -4.05 -10.82 -2.94
CA ARG A 49 -4.97 -9.94 -2.20
C ARG A 49 -4.50 -8.49 -2.18
N HIS A 50 -3.21 -8.26 -1.97
CA HIS A 50 -2.58 -6.93 -2.00
C HIS A 50 -2.77 -6.27 -3.36
N TRP A 51 -2.52 -7.02 -4.44
CA TRP A 51 -2.72 -6.54 -5.81
C TRP A 51 -4.18 -6.19 -6.10
N LEU A 52 -5.13 -7.04 -5.72
CA LEU A 52 -6.55 -6.80 -5.94
C LEU A 52 -7.04 -5.53 -5.22
N LYS A 53 -6.64 -5.37 -3.94
CA LYS A 53 -6.95 -4.18 -3.13
C LYS A 53 -6.43 -2.91 -3.80
N ARG A 54 -5.17 -2.94 -4.22
CA ARG A 54 -4.53 -1.79 -4.88
C ARG A 54 -5.17 -1.45 -6.22
N SER A 55 -5.60 -2.45 -6.97
CA SER A 55 -6.27 -2.26 -8.26
C SER A 55 -7.63 -1.60 -8.08
N HIS A 56 -8.39 -2.02 -7.06
CA HIS A 56 -9.64 -1.36 -6.69
C HIS A 56 -9.41 0.11 -6.29
N ASP A 57 -8.39 0.39 -5.48
CA ASP A 57 -8.04 1.76 -5.10
C ASP A 57 -7.54 2.58 -6.32
N GLN A 58 -6.80 1.96 -7.25
CA GLN A 58 -6.35 2.60 -8.49
C GLN A 58 -7.51 3.03 -9.39
N LEU A 59 -8.56 2.21 -9.50
CA LEU A 59 -9.76 2.55 -10.26
C LEU A 59 -10.58 3.66 -9.59
N ALA A 60 -10.62 3.66 -8.25
CA ALA A 60 -11.25 4.73 -7.49
C ALA A 60 -10.52 6.07 -7.66
N VAL A 61 -9.18 6.09 -7.57
CA VAL A 61 -8.43 7.34 -7.82
C VAL A 61 -8.52 7.77 -9.28
N ALA A 62 -8.47 6.85 -10.24
CA ALA A 62 -8.64 7.19 -11.66
C ALA A 62 -10.01 7.84 -11.93
N SER A 63 -11.07 7.40 -11.25
CA SER A 63 -12.40 8.03 -11.35
C SER A 63 -12.41 9.44 -10.75
N ILE A 64 -11.72 9.68 -9.63
CA ILE A 64 -11.59 11.01 -9.03
C ILE A 64 -10.89 11.98 -10.00
N TYR A 65 -9.86 11.51 -10.71
CA TYR A 65 -9.16 12.33 -11.73
C TYR A 65 -9.88 12.39 -13.08
N ALA A 66 -10.76 11.43 -13.39
CA ALA A 66 -11.59 11.44 -14.60
C ALA A 66 -12.76 12.43 -14.50
N VAL A 67 -13.08 12.92 -13.29
CA VAL A 67 -13.86 14.14 -13.12
C VAL A 67 -13.00 15.31 -13.61
N LYS A 68 -13.21 15.73 -14.86
CA LYS A 68 -12.57 16.91 -15.46
C LYS A 68 -12.57 18.07 -14.46
N PRO A 69 -11.40 18.55 -13.99
CA PRO A 69 -11.38 19.77 -13.21
C PRO A 69 -11.76 20.92 -14.14
N ALA A 70 -12.90 21.55 -13.88
CA ALA A 70 -13.31 22.81 -14.51
C ALA A 70 -12.46 24.01 -14.02
N THR A 71 -11.25 23.75 -13.54
CA THR A 71 -10.34 24.74 -12.97
C THR A 71 -9.20 24.98 -13.95
N GLY A 72 -9.39 26.00 -14.78
CA GLY A 72 -8.59 26.39 -15.94
C GLY A 72 -7.20 26.99 -15.64
N TRP A 73 -6.38 26.36 -14.81
CA TRP A 73 -4.98 26.75 -14.64
C TRP A 73 -3.96 25.78 -15.30
N PHE A 74 -4.41 24.65 -15.85
CA PHE A 74 -3.53 23.65 -16.48
C PHE A 74 -3.16 23.92 -17.96
N GLN A 75 -3.67 24.98 -18.60
CA GLN A 75 -3.32 25.31 -20.00
C GLN A 75 -2.06 26.18 -20.15
N GLN A 76 -1.50 26.74 -19.07
CA GLN A 76 -0.38 27.70 -19.17
C GLN A 76 1.01 27.07 -19.33
N ILE A 77 1.16 25.74 -19.27
CA ILE A 77 2.47 25.06 -19.29
C ILE A 77 2.83 24.44 -20.66
N LEU A 78 1.91 24.39 -21.63
CA LEU A 78 2.17 23.87 -22.99
C LEU A 78 1.83 24.88 -24.10
N SER A 79 2.39 26.09 -24.01
CA SER A 79 2.53 26.95 -25.20
C SER A 79 4.02 27.10 -25.54
N PRO A 80 4.52 26.51 -26.66
CA PRO A 80 5.87 26.72 -27.13
C PRO A 80 5.90 27.99 -28.00
N SER A 81 5.65 29.16 -27.40
CA SER A 81 5.75 30.46 -28.08
C SER A 81 5.86 31.58 -27.05
N SER A 82 6.97 31.63 -26.32
CA SER A 82 7.51 32.82 -25.67
C SER A 82 8.89 32.51 -25.11
N LEU A 83 9.87 32.35 -25.99
CA LEU A 83 11.27 32.73 -25.84
C LEU A 83 11.89 32.78 -27.25
#